data_AF-X0XH21-F1
#
_entry.id   AF-X0XH21-F1
#
_cell.length_a   1.000
_cell.length_b   1.000
_cell.length_c   1.000
_cell.angle_alpha   90.00
_cell.angle_beta   90.00
_cell.angle_gamma   90.00
#
_symmetry.space_group_name_H-M   'P 1'
#
loop_
_entity.id
_entity.type
_entity.pdbx_description
1 polymer ?
#
loop_
_entity_poly.entity_id
_entity_poly.type
_entity_poly.pdbx_seq_one_letter_code
_entity_poly.pdbx_strand_id
1 'polypeptide(L)'
;PEVDMPYAVRYGKDAREAYTKGKLRYVPVDDDMTYTVLGLLILEDFGPGFTTADVGKAWLKYLPTACTAEREALANLRAGMSWRRAAEKNNPYMEWIGADIRSDPWGYACPGWPEMAAEMAYRDAYLSHRYNGIYGEMYFSAVIAAALAVDDPVEALRIGLSEIPATCRLHEDVSWALKV
;
A
#
# COMPACT_ATOMS: atom_id res chain seq x y z
N PRO A 1 -8.74 -2.29 -34.12
CA PRO A 1 -8.64 -2.92 -32.78
C PRO A 1 -8.35 -1.84 -31.72
N GLU A 2 -9.15 -1.76 -30.65
CA GLU A 2 -9.01 -0.73 -29.60
C GLU A 2 -7.76 -0.92 -28.70
N VAL A 3 -7.04 -2.03 -28.87
CA VAL A 3 -5.80 -2.35 -28.15
C VAL A 3 -4.86 -3.14 -29.08
N ASP A 4 -3.56 -2.93 -28.91
CA ASP A 4 -2.50 -3.68 -29.59
C ASP A 4 -2.40 -5.12 -29.04
N MET A 5 -2.12 -6.08 -29.94
CA MET A 5 -2.06 -7.52 -29.62
C MET A 5 -3.27 -8.00 -28.80
N PRO A 6 -4.50 -7.87 -29.32
CA PRO A 6 -5.73 -8.08 -28.54
C PRO A 6 -5.84 -9.47 -27.89
N TYR A 7 -5.26 -10.49 -28.53
CA TYR A 7 -5.29 -11.87 -28.07
C TYR A 7 -4.08 -12.28 -27.22
N ALA A 8 -3.11 -11.39 -27.03
CA ALA A 8 -1.97 -11.69 -26.17
C ALA A 8 -2.43 -11.71 -24.70
N VAL A 9 -2.00 -12.73 -23.96
CA VAL A 9 -2.28 -12.84 -22.52
C VAL A 9 -1.46 -11.80 -21.77
N ARG A 10 -2.11 -10.97 -20.97
CA ARG A 10 -1.49 -9.98 -20.08
C ARG A 10 -1.52 -10.48 -18.64
N TYR A 11 -0.43 -10.26 -17.91
CA TYR A 11 -0.25 -10.69 -16.51
C TYR A 11 -0.47 -12.19 -16.25
N GLY A 12 -0.42 -13.02 -17.30
CA GLY A 12 -0.70 -14.46 -17.22
C GLY A 12 -2.16 -14.80 -16.90
N LYS A 13 -3.09 -13.84 -17.03
CA LYS A 13 -4.50 -14.02 -16.69
C LYS A 13 -5.39 -14.04 -17.92
N ASP A 14 -5.57 -12.88 -18.58
CA ASP A 14 -6.53 -12.72 -19.67
C ASP A 14 -5.94 -12.02 -20.89
N ALA A 15 -6.62 -12.18 -22.03
CA ALA A 15 -6.29 -11.48 -23.26
C ALA A 15 -6.40 -9.95 -23.06
N ARG A 16 -5.52 -9.17 -23.69
CA ARG A 16 -5.50 -7.70 -23.57
C ARG A 16 -6.84 -7.03 -23.89
N GLU A 17 -7.59 -7.59 -24.85
CA GLU A 17 -8.90 -7.06 -25.20
C GLU A 17 -9.95 -7.23 -24.10
N ALA A 18 -9.76 -8.14 -23.14
CA ALA A 18 -10.69 -8.31 -22.02
C ALA A 18 -10.69 -7.09 -21.08
N TYR A 19 -9.63 -6.28 -21.09
CA TYR A 19 -9.52 -5.08 -20.27
C TYR A 19 -10.07 -3.81 -20.95
N THR A 20 -10.59 -3.90 -22.18
CA THR A 20 -11.11 -2.72 -22.89
C THR A 20 -12.55 -2.38 -22.48
N LYS A 21 -12.92 -1.11 -22.66
CA LYS A 21 -14.27 -0.61 -22.41
C LYS A 21 -15.29 -1.45 -23.20
N GLY A 22 -16.32 -1.95 -22.53
CA GLY A 22 -17.36 -2.81 -23.14
C GLY A 22 -17.03 -4.31 -23.19
N LYS A 23 -15.79 -4.71 -22.88
CA LYS A 23 -15.38 -6.11 -22.74
C LYS A 23 -15.00 -6.51 -21.32
N LEU A 24 -14.67 -5.54 -20.46
CA LEU A 24 -14.37 -5.78 -19.05
C LEU A 24 -15.58 -6.42 -18.34
N ARG A 25 -15.40 -7.68 -17.90
CA ARG A 25 -16.40 -8.45 -17.17
C ARG A 25 -16.03 -8.66 -15.69
N TYR A 26 -14.73 -8.67 -15.42
CA TYR A 26 -14.13 -8.83 -14.10
C TYR A 26 -12.71 -8.27 -14.14
N VAL A 27 -12.12 -8.06 -12.97
CA VAL A 27 -10.69 -7.82 -12.81
C VAL A 27 -10.12 -9.08 -12.16
N PRO A 28 -9.07 -9.70 -12.73
CA PRO A 28 -8.39 -10.81 -12.07
C PRO A 28 -7.90 -10.39 -10.70
N VAL A 29 -7.88 -11.32 -9.75
CA VAL A 29 -7.30 -11.06 -8.42
C VAL A 29 -5.83 -10.65 -8.59
N ASP A 30 -5.51 -9.48 -8.06
CA ASP A 30 -4.17 -8.95 -7.85
C ASP A 30 -3.89 -8.81 -6.34
N ASP A 31 -2.63 -8.56 -6.00
CA ASP A 31 -2.19 -8.38 -4.62
C ASP A 31 -2.62 -7.04 -4.04
N ASP A 32 -2.73 -5.97 -4.84
CA ASP A 32 -3.18 -4.64 -4.40
C ASP A 32 -4.57 -4.71 -3.73
N MET A 33 -5.54 -5.31 -4.42
CA MET A 33 -6.89 -5.54 -3.91
C MET A 33 -6.91 -6.48 -2.70
N THR A 34 -5.94 -7.40 -2.61
CA THR A 34 -5.80 -8.33 -1.48
C THR A 34 -5.43 -7.57 -0.21
N TYR A 35 -4.54 -6.58 -0.28
CA TYR A 35 -4.12 -5.82 0.89
C TYR A 35 -5.23 -4.90 1.42
N THR A 36 -6.10 -4.35 0.56
CA THR A 36 -7.26 -3.58 1.03
C THR A 36 -8.19 -4.44 1.90
N VAL A 37 -8.46 -5.67 1.48
CA VAL A 37 -9.24 -6.63 2.30
C VAL A 37 -8.47 -7.05 3.55
N LEU A 38 -7.16 -7.25 3.44
CA LEU A 38 -6.32 -7.59 4.61
C LEU A 38 -6.34 -6.49 5.67
N GLY A 39 -6.31 -5.21 5.26
CA GLY A 39 -6.41 -4.07 6.18
C GLY A 39 -7.74 -4.05 6.94
N LEU A 40 -8.85 -4.34 6.26
CA LEU A 40 -10.15 -4.53 6.92
C LEU A 40 -10.08 -5.66 7.96
N LEU A 41 -9.53 -6.82 7.59
CA LEU A 41 -9.41 -7.97 8.51
C LEU A 41 -8.51 -7.65 9.72
N ILE A 42 -7.46 -6.84 9.54
CA ILE A 42 -6.61 -6.37 10.64
C ILE A 42 -7.42 -5.50 11.60
N LEU A 43 -8.22 -4.57 11.08
CA LEU A 43 -9.09 -3.71 11.90
C LEU A 43 -10.16 -4.52 12.63
N GLU A 44 -10.74 -5.55 12.00
CA GLU A 44 -11.72 -6.43 12.65
C GLU A 44 -11.10 -7.30 13.75
N ASP A 45 -9.91 -7.88 13.50
CA ASP A 45 -9.24 -8.77 14.46
C ASP A 45 -8.61 -8.01 15.65
N PHE A 46 -8.07 -6.80 15.42
CA PHE A 46 -7.21 -6.10 16.39
C PHE A 46 -7.67 -4.67 16.73
N GLY A 47 -8.64 -4.13 16.00
CA GLY A 47 -9.12 -2.76 16.18
C GLY A 47 -8.15 -1.69 15.65
N PRO A 48 -8.53 -0.40 15.75
CA PRO A 48 -7.71 0.72 15.25
C PRO A 48 -6.39 0.92 16.02
N GLY A 49 -6.25 0.28 17.18
CA GLY A 49 -5.03 0.29 18.00
C GLY A 49 -4.04 -0.83 17.66
N PHE A 50 -4.18 -1.51 16.52
CA PHE A 50 -3.31 -2.63 16.13
C PHE A 50 -1.84 -2.22 16.12
N THR A 51 -0.94 -3.18 16.36
CA THR A 51 0.51 -2.98 16.27
C THR A 51 1.10 -3.66 15.03
N THR A 52 2.33 -3.31 14.63
CA THR A 52 3.04 -4.04 13.56
C THR A 52 3.19 -5.54 13.86
N ALA A 53 3.25 -5.92 15.13
CA ALA A 53 3.26 -7.33 15.52
C ALA A 53 1.94 -8.03 15.14
N ASP A 54 0.81 -7.33 15.25
CA ASP A 54 -0.51 -7.83 14.89
C ASP A 54 -0.69 -7.90 13.37
N VAL A 55 -0.16 -6.91 12.63
CA VAL A 55 -0.03 -7.01 11.16
C VAL A 55 0.72 -8.28 10.77
N GLY A 56 1.85 -8.57 11.43
CA GLY A 56 2.60 -9.80 11.19
C GLY A 56 1.80 -11.08 11.48
N LYS A 57 0.97 -11.09 12.52
CA LYS A 57 0.05 -12.21 12.81
C LYS A 57 -1.03 -12.33 11.73
N ALA A 58 -1.61 -11.22 11.29
CA ALA A 58 -2.63 -11.19 10.24
C ALA A 58 -2.08 -11.70 8.92
N TRP A 59 -0.86 -11.29 8.53
CA TRP A 59 -0.19 -11.77 7.34
C TRP A 59 0.04 -13.30 7.39
N LEU A 60 0.49 -13.83 8.52
CA LEU A 60 0.65 -15.28 8.69
C LEU A 60 -0.68 -16.05 8.67
N LYS A 61 -1.77 -15.43 9.13
CA LYS A 61 -3.12 -16.02 9.18
C LYS A 61 -3.81 -16.00 7.81
N TYR A 62 -3.74 -14.89 7.10
CA TYR A 62 -4.59 -14.62 5.94
C TYR A 62 -3.85 -14.55 4.61
N LEU A 63 -2.58 -14.15 4.58
CA LEU A 63 -1.89 -13.85 3.33
C LEU A 63 -1.21 -15.11 2.75
N PRO A 64 -1.70 -15.68 1.64
CA PRO A 64 -1.17 -16.93 1.11
C PRO A 64 0.15 -16.72 0.37
N THR A 65 0.26 -15.61 -0.37
CA THR A 65 1.40 -15.24 -1.20
C THR A 65 1.53 -13.73 -1.24
N ALA A 66 2.72 -13.25 -1.59
CA ALA A 66 3.03 -11.84 -1.75
C ALA A 66 4.10 -11.66 -2.84
N CYS A 67 4.34 -10.41 -3.24
CA CYS A 67 5.33 -10.02 -4.25
C CYS A 67 6.50 -9.27 -3.60
N THR A 68 7.66 -9.25 -4.25
CA THR A 68 8.81 -8.37 -3.89
C THR A 68 9.12 -8.25 -2.40
N ALA A 69 8.98 -7.07 -1.78
CA ALA A 69 9.37 -6.81 -0.40
C ALA A 69 8.53 -7.61 0.59
N GLU A 70 7.24 -7.67 0.33
CA GLU A 70 6.24 -8.37 1.10
C GLU A 70 6.45 -9.88 1.03
N ARG A 71 6.88 -10.39 -0.13
CA ARG A 71 7.28 -11.80 -0.27
C ARG A 71 8.44 -12.15 0.65
N GLU A 72 9.50 -11.36 0.63
CA GLU A 72 10.68 -11.61 1.47
C GLU A 72 10.33 -11.47 2.96
N ALA A 73 9.54 -10.45 3.32
CA ALA A 73 9.05 -10.26 4.68
C ALA A 73 8.17 -11.42 5.16
N LEU A 74 7.21 -11.85 4.35
CA LEU A 74 6.33 -12.99 4.66
C LEU A 74 7.12 -14.30 4.79
N ALA A 75 8.10 -14.53 3.91
CA ALA A 75 8.99 -15.68 4.00
C ALA A 75 9.84 -15.65 5.29
N ASN A 76 10.36 -14.48 5.67
CA ASN A 76 11.10 -14.30 6.91
C ASN A 76 10.21 -14.56 8.14
N LEU A 77 8.98 -14.04 8.17
CA LEU A 77 8.01 -14.33 9.23
C LEU A 77 7.70 -15.82 9.34
N ARG A 78 7.46 -16.50 8.21
CA ARG A 78 7.23 -17.95 8.15
C ARG A 78 8.44 -18.76 8.65
N ALA A 79 9.65 -18.22 8.49
CA ALA A 79 10.88 -18.78 9.05
C ALA A 79 11.09 -18.46 10.54
N GLY A 80 10.11 -17.86 11.22
CA GLY A 80 10.16 -17.53 12.64
C GLY A 80 10.91 -16.24 12.96
N MET A 81 11.23 -15.41 11.96
CA MET A 81 11.85 -14.11 12.19
C MET A 81 10.87 -13.16 12.88
N SER A 82 11.37 -12.35 13.82
CA SER A 82 10.59 -11.26 14.40
C SER A 82 10.20 -10.23 13.34
N TRP A 83 8.96 -9.73 13.41
CA TRP A 83 8.46 -8.60 12.63
C TRP A 83 9.41 -7.39 12.64
N ARG A 84 10.20 -7.21 13.71
CA ARG A 84 11.18 -6.12 13.81
C ARG A 84 12.27 -6.16 12.73
N ARG A 85 12.58 -7.35 12.23
CA ARG A 85 13.68 -7.62 11.28
C ARG A 85 13.22 -8.21 9.95
N ALA A 86 11.94 -8.57 9.85
CA ALA A 86 11.40 -9.29 8.69
C ALA A 86 11.61 -8.52 7.38
N ALA A 87 11.48 -7.19 7.40
CA ALA A 87 11.71 -6.32 6.27
C ALA A 87 13.18 -6.23 5.81
N GLU A 88 14.17 -6.58 6.64
CA GLU A 88 15.59 -6.27 6.35
C GLU A 88 16.34 -7.47 5.76
N LYS A 89 15.99 -8.70 6.16
CA LYS A 89 16.76 -9.87 5.75
C LYS A 89 16.46 -10.22 4.29
N ASN A 90 17.50 -10.14 3.46
CA ASN A 90 17.47 -10.51 2.04
C ASN A 90 16.38 -9.77 1.23
N ASN A 91 16.02 -8.55 1.66
CA ASN A 91 14.97 -7.77 1.02
C ASN A 91 15.55 -6.53 0.33
N PRO A 92 15.96 -6.61 -0.94
CA PRO A 92 16.44 -5.46 -1.69
C PRO A 92 15.31 -4.51 -2.13
N TYR A 93 14.05 -4.87 -1.88
CA TYR A 93 12.86 -4.16 -2.37
C TYR A 93 12.24 -3.25 -1.31
N MET A 94 12.86 -3.10 -0.13
CA MET A 94 12.28 -2.40 1.02
C MET A 94 11.93 -0.91 0.81
N GLU A 95 12.42 -0.27 -0.26
CA GLU A 95 12.05 1.09 -0.67
C GLU A 95 11.18 1.14 -1.94
N TRP A 96 10.68 0.00 -2.42
CA TRP A 96 9.79 -0.07 -3.59
C TRP A 96 8.36 0.30 -3.21
N ILE A 97 7.52 0.45 -4.24
CA ILE A 97 6.15 0.97 -4.16
C ILE A 97 5.14 0.02 -3.50
N GLY A 98 5.54 -1.19 -3.07
CA GLY A 98 4.60 -2.22 -2.60
C GLY A 98 3.79 -1.82 -1.37
N ALA A 99 4.38 -1.02 -0.48
CA ALA A 99 3.68 -0.40 0.65
C ALA A 99 2.75 0.74 0.22
N ASP A 100 3.19 1.60 -0.70
CA ASP A 100 2.38 2.71 -1.24
C ASP A 100 1.05 2.22 -1.86
N ILE A 101 1.11 1.22 -2.75
CA ILE A 101 -0.08 0.69 -3.45
C ILE A 101 -1.11 -0.01 -2.55
N ARG A 102 -0.82 -0.18 -1.25
CA ARG A 102 -1.75 -0.74 -0.26
C ARG A 102 -2.16 0.25 0.85
N SER A 103 -2.07 1.54 0.56
CA SER A 103 -2.47 2.64 1.45
C SER A 103 -3.98 2.73 1.71
N ASP A 104 -4.78 2.26 0.76
CA ASP A 104 -6.24 2.28 0.71
C ASP A 104 -6.97 2.01 2.05
N PRO A 105 -6.78 0.86 2.73
CA PRO A 105 -7.55 0.52 3.92
C PRO A 105 -7.38 1.54 5.04
N TRP A 106 -6.19 2.12 5.19
CA TRP A 106 -5.90 3.07 6.26
C TRP A 106 -6.51 4.44 5.99
N GLY A 107 -6.48 4.89 4.73
CA GLY A 107 -7.17 6.11 4.30
C GLY A 107 -8.69 5.99 4.44
N TYR A 108 -9.27 4.86 4.01
CA TYR A 108 -10.71 4.60 4.10
C TYR A 108 -11.20 4.49 5.54
N ALA A 109 -10.37 3.98 6.46
CA ALA A 109 -10.71 3.89 7.87
C ALA A 109 -10.67 5.24 8.60
N CYS A 110 -10.01 6.25 8.03
CA CYS A 110 -9.71 7.52 8.68
C CYS A 110 -10.18 8.75 7.86
N PRO A 111 -11.46 8.83 7.43
CA PRO A 111 -11.92 9.94 6.60
C PRO A 111 -11.74 11.28 7.32
N GLY A 112 -11.04 12.22 6.69
CA GLY A 112 -10.72 13.53 7.26
C GLY A 112 -9.73 13.50 8.43
N TRP A 113 -9.05 12.37 8.68
CA TRP A 113 -8.07 12.22 9.74
C TRP A 113 -6.71 11.71 9.21
N PRO A 114 -5.99 12.54 8.44
CA PRO A 114 -4.76 12.14 7.74
C PRO A 114 -3.66 11.66 8.69
N GLU A 115 -3.54 12.25 9.89
CA GLU A 115 -2.55 11.86 10.88
C GLU A 115 -2.76 10.41 11.36
N MET A 116 -4.01 10.02 11.59
CA MET A 116 -4.34 8.65 12.00
C MET A 116 -4.12 7.67 10.84
N ALA A 117 -4.45 8.07 9.61
CA ALA A 117 -4.22 7.24 8.42
C ALA A 117 -2.73 6.95 8.21
N ALA A 118 -1.89 7.98 8.28
CA ALA A 118 -0.44 7.84 8.15
C ALA A 118 0.17 7.01 9.29
N GLU A 119 -0.37 7.13 10.50
CA GLU A 119 0.08 6.37 11.65
C GLU A 119 -0.24 4.87 11.53
N MET A 120 -1.46 4.51 11.09
CA MET A 120 -1.82 3.13 10.75
C MET A 120 -0.94 2.57 9.62
N ALA A 121 -0.75 3.36 8.56
CA ALA A 121 0.12 3.03 7.44
C ALA A 121 1.57 2.77 7.87
N TYR A 122 2.13 3.59 8.77
CA TYR A 122 3.46 3.35 9.31
C TYR A 122 3.56 1.98 10.01
N ARG A 123 2.56 1.63 10.82
CA ARG A 123 2.53 0.36 11.54
C ARG A 123 2.45 -0.84 10.58
N ASP A 124 1.71 -0.74 9.49
CA ASP A 124 1.67 -1.77 8.43
C ASP A 124 2.99 -1.84 7.67
N ALA A 125 3.41 -0.72 7.07
CA ALA A 125 4.57 -0.62 6.21
C ALA A 125 5.86 -1.12 6.88
N TYR A 126 6.02 -0.86 8.18
CA TYR A 126 7.20 -1.28 8.92
C TYR A 126 7.43 -2.81 8.87
N LEU A 127 6.39 -3.62 8.67
CA LEU A 127 6.55 -5.06 8.60
C LEU A 127 7.44 -5.51 7.44
N SER A 128 7.35 -4.83 6.30
CA SER A 128 7.93 -5.26 5.02
C SER A 128 8.86 -4.23 4.35
N HIS A 129 8.75 -2.95 4.70
CA HIS A 129 9.46 -1.84 4.07
C HIS A 129 10.29 -1.02 5.07
N ARG A 130 11.18 -0.17 4.53
CA ARG A 130 12.01 0.80 5.26
C ARG A 130 12.09 2.11 4.47
N TYR A 131 12.50 3.19 5.14
CA TYR A 131 12.77 4.49 4.51
C TYR A 131 11.60 4.97 3.62
N ASN A 132 11.84 5.32 2.34
CA ASN A 132 10.78 5.82 1.46
C ASN A 132 9.71 4.78 1.15
N GLY A 133 9.99 3.48 1.31
CA GLY A 133 8.94 2.46 1.19
C GLY A 133 7.85 2.66 2.25
N ILE A 134 8.23 3.04 3.48
CA ILE A 134 7.26 3.39 4.53
C ILE A 134 6.59 4.73 4.22
N TYR A 135 7.36 5.72 3.79
CA TYR A 135 6.82 7.06 3.55
C TYR A 135 5.80 7.09 2.40
N GLY A 136 5.93 6.18 1.42
CA GLY A 136 4.93 6.02 0.36
C GLY A 136 3.55 5.67 0.92
N GLU A 137 3.47 4.65 1.78
CA GLU A 137 2.20 4.23 2.40
C GLU A 137 1.64 5.32 3.31
N MET A 138 2.50 5.94 4.14
CA MET A 138 2.10 7.06 5.00
C MET A 138 1.50 8.22 4.20
N TYR A 139 2.18 8.64 3.14
CA TYR A 139 1.77 9.75 2.28
C TYR A 139 0.42 9.46 1.64
N PHE A 140 0.28 8.35 0.91
CA PHE A 140 -0.96 8.09 0.18
C PHE A 140 -2.14 7.76 1.09
N SER A 141 -1.93 7.11 2.25
CA SER A 141 -3.00 6.94 3.23
C SER A 141 -3.51 8.28 3.77
N ALA A 142 -2.61 9.23 4.05
CA ALA A 142 -2.99 10.59 4.44
C ALA A 142 -3.72 11.34 3.31
N VAL A 143 -3.24 11.25 2.06
CA VAL A 143 -3.90 11.86 0.89
C VAL A 143 -5.31 11.30 0.72
N ILE A 144 -5.50 9.99 0.79
CA ILE A 144 -6.82 9.35 0.66
C ILE A 144 -7.76 9.83 1.77
N ALA A 145 -7.28 9.84 3.02
CA ALA A 145 -8.05 10.35 4.15
C ALA A 145 -8.46 11.82 3.98
N ALA A 146 -7.52 12.68 3.55
CA ALA A 146 -7.77 14.10 3.33
C ALA A 146 -8.74 14.35 2.16
N ALA A 147 -8.61 13.58 1.07
CA ALA A 147 -9.47 13.69 -0.11
C ALA A 147 -10.96 13.45 0.20
N LEU A 148 -11.28 12.76 1.30
CA LEU A 148 -12.66 12.57 1.77
C LEU A 148 -13.24 13.78 2.51
N ALA A 149 -12.43 14.83 2.75
CA ALA A 149 -12.80 16.00 3.54
C ALA A 149 -12.51 17.35 2.84
N VAL A 150 -11.91 17.34 1.65
CA VAL A 150 -11.57 18.55 0.87
C VAL A 150 -12.13 18.48 -0.55
N ASP A 151 -12.31 19.64 -1.18
CA ASP A 151 -12.88 19.75 -2.53
C ASP A 151 -11.80 19.84 -3.64
N ASP A 152 -10.53 20.08 -3.28
CA ASP A 152 -9.41 20.16 -4.22
C ASP A 152 -8.45 18.97 -4.06
N PRO A 153 -8.23 18.13 -5.10
CA PRO A 153 -7.26 17.04 -5.03
C PRO A 153 -5.82 17.53 -4.77
N VAL A 154 -5.46 18.74 -5.20
CA VAL A 154 -4.12 19.29 -4.93
C VAL A 154 -3.96 19.67 -3.46
N GLU A 155 -5.04 20.13 -2.81
CA GLU A 155 -5.05 20.35 -1.37
C GLU A 155 -4.85 19.04 -0.59
N ALA A 156 -5.53 17.95 -0.97
CA ALA A 156 -5.32 16.64 -0.36
C ALA A 156 -3.85 16.16 -0.49
N LEU A 157 -3.24 16.36 -1.66
CA LEU A 157 -1.82 16.02 -1.89
C LEU A 157 -0.89 16.86 -0.99
N ARG A 158 -1.18 18.15 -0.78
CA ARG A 158 -0.42 19.01 0.14
C ARG A 158 -0.58 18.59 1.60
N ILE A 159 -1.78 18.16 2.01
CA ILE A 159 -2.01 17.61 3.35
C ILE A 159 -1.19 16.33 3.53
N GLY A 160 -1.16 15.44 2.54
CA GLY A 160 -0.31 14.24 2.61
C GLY A 160 1.17 14.55 2.89
N LEU A 161 1.70 15.67 2.36
CA LEU A 161 3.09 16.07 2.60
C LEU A 161 3.38 16.40 4.07
N SER A 162 2.40 16.82 4.87
CA SER A 162 2.62 17.07 6.30
C SER A 162 2.80 15.78 7.12
N GLU A 163 2.40 14.64 6.56
CA GLU A 163 2.39 13.35 7.23
C GLU A 163 3.63 12.49 6.93
N ILE A 164 4.63 13.03 6.25
CA ILE A 164 5.92 12.39 6.00
C ILE A 164 7.08 13.31 6.39
N PRO A 165 8.30 12.79 6.64
CA PRO A 165 9.42 13.65 6.98
C PRO A 165 9.75 14.65 5.87
N ALA A 166 9.76 15.94 6.18
CA ALA A 166 10.02 17.01 5.22
C ALA A 166 11.39 16.93 4.51
N THR A 167 12.32 16.14 5.04
CA THR A 167 13.66 15.92 4.49
C THR A 167 13.81 14.60 3.73
N CYS A 168 12.72 13.83 3.53
CA CYS A 168 12.80 12.60 2.74
C CYS A 168 12.73 12.88 1.24
N ARG A 169 13.21 11.93 0.42
CA ARG A 169 13.24 12.07 -1.05
C ARG A 169 11.84 12.19 -1.64
N LEU A 170 10.90 11.39 -1.13
CA LEU A 170 9.51 11.44 -1.59
C LEU A 170 8.88 12.83 -1.39
N HIS A 171 9.12 13.47 -0.24
CA HIS A 171 8.62 14.82 0.02
C HIS A 171 9.18 15.83 -0.98
N GLU A 172 10.49 15.77 -1.28
CA GLU A 172 11.13 16.63 -2.29
C GLU A 172 10.53 16.40 -3.70
N ASP A 173 10.42 15.13 -4.13
CA ASP A 173 9.91 14.77 -5.46
C ASP A 173 8.46 15.20 -5.67
N VAL A 174 7.61 14.99 -4.67
CA VAL A 174 6.20 15.40 -4.73
C VAL A 174 6.08 16.92 -4.68
N SER A 175 6.84 17.61 -3.82
CA SER A 175 6.85 19.08 -3.77
C SER A 175 7.25 19.68 -5.11
N TRP A 176 8.31 19.14 -5.74
CA TRP A 176 8.71 19.50 -7.09
C TRP A 176 7.58 19.28 -8.12
N ALA A 177 6.92 18.12 -8.09
CA ALA A 177 5.83 17.80 -9.02
C ALA A 177 4.63 18.74 -8.85
N LEU A 178 4.33 19.13 -7.61
CA LEU A 178 3.26 20.06 -7.26
C LEU A 178 3.66 21.55 -7.44
N LYS A 179 4.95 21.83 -7.65
CA LYS A 179 5.55 23.18 -7.67
C LYS A 179 5.28 23.98 -6.38
N VAL A 180 5.37 23.31 -5.24
CA VAL A 180 5.29 23.92 -3.90
C VAL A 180 6.59 23.76 -3.13
#